data_AF-A0A7V7XCP5-F1
#
_entry.id   AF-A0A7V7XCP5-F1
#
_cell.length_a   1.000
_cell.length_b   1.000
_cell.length_c   1.000
_cell.angle_alpha   90.00
_cell.angle_beta   90.00
_cell.angle_gamma   90.00
#
_symmetry.space_group_name_H-M   'P 1'
#
loop_
_entity.id
_entity.type
_entity.pdbx_description
1 polymer ?
#
loop_
_entity_poly.entity_id
_entity_poly.type
_entity_poly.pdbx_seq_one_letter_code
_entity_poly.pdbx_strand_id
1 'polypeptide(L)'
;MSSERRYERAIEKIFQKYYREGIDYFEFHKDELIAVCTELGITIRNIPDIIYAFRGRRELPAAIAVTGHWAIESAGTNAYAFRKLNNPAQFVVSFADYAPIEIYNAIPEVVEGLLRQDEQSLLTRILYNRLVDIFCGLTCFHIQNHYRSNVHRVGQVELDALYVGVNSAGELFVIPIEAKSQSESEMIGRVQISQMAKLVRQDFPDLQRRLLAVKILGDGTIGVVEFDDRIEPDDFGIVAVRRYRLIRRHSL
;
A
#
# COMPACT_ATOMS: atom_id res chain seq x y z
N MET A 1 27.72 3.93 12.59
CA MET A 1 26.28 3.82 12.91
C MET A 1 25.56 3.31 11.65
N SER A 2 24.71 2.29 11.75
CA SER A 2 23.96 1.79 10.58
C SER A 2 23.06 2.89 9.99
N SER A 3 22.69 2.79 8.72
CA SER A 3 21.71 3.72 8.11
C SER A 3 20.37 3.68 8.83
N GLU A 4 20.01 2.52 9.38
CA GLU A 4 18.75 2.29 10.10
C GLU A 4 18.69 3.12 11.38
N ARG A 5 19.73 3.00 12.22
CA ARG A 5 19.83 3.78 13.44
C ARG A 5 19.95 5.29 13.19
N ARG A 6 20.38 5.70 11.99
CA ARG A 6 20.34 7.11 11.56
C ARG A 6 18.91 7.57 11.27
N TYR A 7 18.12 6.76 10.59
CA TYR A 7 16.73 7.09 10.23
C TYR A 7 15.84 7.15 11.48
N GLU A 8 15.99 6.18 12.38
CA GLU A 8 15.27 6.13 13.66
C GLU A 8 15.54 7.38 14.49
N ARG A 9 16.81 7.74 14.72
CA ARG A 9 17.16 8.93 15.51
C ARG A 9 16.62 10.23 14.92
N ALA A 10 16.65 10.36 13.59
CA ALA A 10 16.12 11.55 12.91
C ALA A 10 14.61 11.67 13.09
N ILE A 11 13.87 10.57 12.89
CA ILE A 11 12.41 10.62 13.00
C ILE A 11 11.93 10.74 14.46
N GLU A 12 12.62 10.10 15.42
CA GLU A 12 12.37 10.26 16.85
C GLU A 12 12.53 11.71 17.29
N LYS A 13 13.61 12.38 16.85
CA LYS A 13 13.87 13.77 17.21
C LYS A 13 12.82 14.72 16.64
N ILE A 14 12.35 14.49 15.41
CA ILE A 14 11.21 15.23 14.84
C ILE A 14 9.96 14.98 15.67
N PHE A 15 9.64 13.73 16.00
CA PHE A 15 8.47 13.39 16.78
C PHE A 15 8.50 14.07 18.16
N GLN A 16 9.62 14.00 18.89
CA GLN A 16 9.79 14.62 20.21
C GLN A 16 9.64 16.15 20.19
N LYS A 17 10.05 16.79 19.09
CA LYS A 17 9.92 18.25 18.93
C LYS A 17 8.45 18.68 19.03
N TYR A 18 7.56 17.94 18.37
CA TYR A 18 6.16 18.29 18.19
C TYR A 18 5.20 17.57 19.14
N TYR A 19 5.47 16.32 19.50
CA TYR A 19 4.56 15.50 20.29
C TYR A 19 4.33 16.10 21.67
N ARG A 20 3.06 16.28 22.00
CA ARG A 20 2.56 16.57 23.34
C ARG A 20 1.38 15.63 23.59
N GLU A 21 1.16 15.28 24.86
CA GLU A 21 0.02 14.44 25.23
C GLU A 21 -1.29 15.07 24.74
N GLY A 22 -2.16 14.26 24.14
CA GLY A 22 -3.42 14.71 23.54
C GLY A 22 -3.33 15.15 22.07
N ILE A 23 -2.14 15.31 21.49
CA ILE A 23 -2.01 15.56 20.05
C ILE A 23 -2.24 14.27 19.26
N ASP A 24 -3.03 14.38 18.19
CA ASP A 24 -3.32 13.32 17.23
C ASP A 24 -2.81 13.63 15.81
N TYR A 25 -2.38 14.87 15.54
CA TYR A 25 -1.88 15.28 14.24
C TYR A 25 -0.86 16.41 14.37
N PHE A 26 0.25 16.32 13.64
CA PHE A 26 1.14 17.45 13.43
C PHE A 26 1.91 17.35 12.11
N GLU A 27 2.16 18.50 11.50
CA GLU A 27 2.93 18.62 10.26
C GLU A 27 4.37 19.02 10.55
N PHE A 28 5.27 18.60 9.67
CA PHE A 28 6.67 19.03 9.67
C PHE A 28 7.18 19.13 8.23
N HIS A 29 8.04 20.11 7.98
CA HIS A 29 8.64 20.31 6.66
C HIS A 29 9.90 19.45 6.49
N LYS A 30 10.22 19.07 5.26
CA LYS A 30 11.45 18.36 4.89
C LYS A 30 12.71 19.08 5.38
N ASP A 31 12.70 20.41 5.39
CA ASP A 31 13.84 21.21 5.86
C ASP A 31 14.09 21.02 7.37
N GLU A 32 13.07 20.68 8.13
CA GLU A 32 13.24 20.37 9.55
C GLU A 32 13.94 19.04 9.76
N LEU A 33 13.66 18.03 8.91
CA LEU A 33 14.41 16.78 8.91
C LEU A 33 15.88 17.03 8.56
N ILE A 34 16.16 17.95 7.62
CA ILE A 34 17.53 18.34 7.28
C ILE A 34 18.21 18.95 8.51
N ALA A 35 17.56 19.92 9.16
CA ALA A 35 18.09 20.58 10.35
C ALA A 35 18.36 19.58 11.50
N VAL A 36 17.44 18.63 11.73
CA VAL A 36 17.61 17.56 12.71
C VAL A 36 18.79 16.65 12.35
N CYS A 37 18.96 16.28 11.08
CA CYS A 37 20.11 15.48 10.66
C CYS A 37 21.43 16.21 10.93
N THR A 38 21.48 17.52 10.66
CA THR A 38 22.64 18.36 10.96
C THR A 38 22.92 18.45 12.46
N GLU A 39 21.90 18.71 13.29
CA GLU A 39 22.03 18.76 14.76
C GLU A 39 22.58 17.45 15.32
N LEU A 40 22.14 16.31 14.77
CA LEU A 40 22.55 14.99 15.23
C LEU A 40 23.90 14.52 14.64
N GLY A 41 24.53 15.30 13.75
CA GLY A 41 25.75 14.90 13.04
C GLY A 41 25.55 13.70 12.11
N ILE A 42 24.35 13.55 11.54
CA ILE A 42 23.93 12.43 10.71
C ILE A 42 23.95 12.82 9.23
N THR A 43 24.71 12.08 8.43
CA THR A 43 24.69 12.21 6.96
C THR A 43 23.73 11.19 6.34
N ILE A 44 22.74 11.67 5.58
CA ILE A 44 21.79 10.85 4.81
C ILE A 44 21.79 11.37 3.37
N ARG A 45 21.97 10.46 2.41
CA ARG A 45 22.11 10.82 0.98
C ARG A 45 20.81 11.36 0.39
N ASN A 46 19.67 10.78 0.76
CA ASN A 46 18.35 11.19 0.30
C ASN A 46 17.39 11.27 1.49
N ILE A 47 17.09 12.49 1.94
CA ILE A 47 16.27 12.75 3.14
C ILE A 47 14.88 12.09 3.09
N PRO A 48 14.14 12.10 1.96
CA PRO A 48 12.88 11.38 1.82
C PRO A 48 12.95 9.88 2.12
N ASP A 49 14.12 9.23 2.00
CA ASP A 49 14.27 7.80 2.33
C ASP A 49 13.93 7.50 3.79
N ILE A 50 14.12 8.46 4.70
CA ILE A 50 13.72 8.34 6.11
C ILE A 50 12.22 8.11 6.18
N ILE A 51 11.43 8.94 5.48
CA ILE A 51 9.97 8.85 5.47
C ILE A 51 9.51 7.56 4.81
N TYR A 52 10.08 7.23 3.64
CA TYR A 52 9.73 6.01 2.91
C TYR A 52 10.00 4.74 3.71
N ALA A 53 11.05 4.74 4.55
CA ALA A 53 11.34 3.61 5.41
C ALA A 53 10.21 3.33 6.42
N PHE A 54 9.59 4.37 6.99
CA PHE A 54 8.58 4.23 8.05
C PHE A 54 7.11 4.24 7.55
N ARG A 55 6.86 4.48 6.25
CA ARG A 55 5.50 4.46 5.69
C ARG A 55 4.91 3.07 5.45
N GLY A 56 5.74 2.07 5.23
CA GLY A 56 5.25 0.73 4.88
C GLY A 56 6.31 -0.34 4.79
N ARG A 57 7.53 -0.09 5.31
CA ARG A 57 8.63 -1.05 5.31
C ARG A 57 9.20 -1.34 6.69
N ARG A 58 8.94 -0.47 7.67
CA ARG A 58 9.48 -0.57 9.03
C ARG A 58 8.49 -0.03 10.01
N GLU A 59 8.51 -0.62 11.20
CA GLU A 59 7.82 -0.06 12.35
C GLU A 59 8.47 1.27 12.75
N LEU A 60 7.65 2.16 13.30
CA LEU A 60 8.16 3.38 13.91
C LEU A 60 9.01 3.01 15.14
N PRO A 61 10.03 3.82 15.47
CA PRO A 61 10.88 3.56 16.63
C PRO A 61 10.08 3.38 17.91
N ALA A 62 10.57 2.55 18.83
CA ALA A 62 9.86 2.19 20.07
C ALA A 62 9.43 3.41 20.91
N ALA A 63 10.23 4.46 20.91
CA ALA A 63 9.92 5.72 21.59
C ALA A 63 8.67 6.43 21.04
N ILE A 64 8.33 6.21 19.77
CA ILE A 64 7.09 6.68 19.15
C ILE A 64 5.98 5.66 19.35
N ALA A 65 6.24 4.38 19.09
CA ALA A 65 5.25 3.31 19.15
C ALA A 65 4.58 3.17 20.53
N VAL A 66 5.30 3.47 21.62
CA VAL A 66 4.74 3.47 22.98
C VAL A 66 3.67 4.55 23.22
N THR A 67 3.63 5.59 22.38
CA THR A 67 2.67 6.71 22.51
C THR A 67 1.36 6.48 21.75
N GLY A 68 1.24 5.36 21.04
CA GLY A 68 0.07 4.95 20.28
C GLY A 68 0.41 4.48 18.86
N HIS A 69 -0.63 4.24 18.07
CA HIS A 69 -0.47 3.91 16.66
C HIS A 69 -0.30 5.19 15.86
N TRP A 70 0.85 5.32 15.21
CA TRP A 70 1.16 6.49 14.39
C TRP A 70 1.48 6.04 12.97
N ALA A 71 1.10 6.88 12.02
CA ALA A 71 1.48 6.76 10.62
C ALA A 71 2.05 8.10 10.12
N ILE A 72 2.89 8.03 9.10
CA ILE A 72 3.40 9.21 8.42
C ILE A 72 2.72 9.34 7.06
N GLU A 73 2.06 10.46 6.81
CA GLU A 73 1.42 10.75 5.53
C GLU A 73 2.00 11.99 4.86
N SER A 74 1.59 12.25 3.62
CA SER A 74 2.02 13.44 2.88
C SER A 74 1.11 14.59 3.29
N ALA A 75 1.68 15.78 3.49
CA ALA A 75 0.97 16.98 3.91
C ALA A 75 1.18 18.14 2.91
N GLY A 76 1.27 17.82 1.62
CA GLY A 76 1.59 18.76 0.55
C GLY A 76 3.07 18.73 0.12
N THR A 77 3.50 19.77 -0.60
CA THR A 77 4.83 19.82 -1.22
C THR A 77 5.91 19.93 -0.15
N ASN A 78 6.85 18.97 -0.13
CA ASN A 78 7.94 18.89 0.85
C ASN A 78 7.50 18.85 2.32
N ALA A 79 6.24 18.51 2.59
CA ALA A 79 5.69 18.43 3.94
C ALA A 79 5.13 17.04 4.22
N TYR A 80 5.24 16.64 5.49
CA TYR A 80 4.78 15.36 5.99
C TYR A 80 4.00 15.58 7.28
N ALA A 81 3.11 14.65 7.60
CA ALA A 81 2.39 14.68 8.86
C ALA A 81 2.58 13.37 9.61
N PHE A 82 2.72 13.49 10.92
CA PHE A 82 2.39 12.40 11.83
C PHE A 82 0.91 12.46 12.13
N ARG A 83 0.24 11.32 11.92
CA ARG A 83 -1.16 11.14 12.25
C ARG A 83 -1.30 9.96 13.20
N LYS A 84 -1.97 10.19 14.32
CA LYS A 84 -2.36 9.16 15.27
C LYS A 84 -3.56 8.42 14.70
N LEU A 85 -3.51 7.11 14.82
CA LEU A 85 -4.55 6.19 14.40
C LEU A 85 -5.14 5.51 15.63
N ASN A 86 -6.41 5.12 15.53
CA ASN A 86 -7.06 4.30 16.53
C ASN A 86 -6.63 2.82 16.39
N ASN A 87 -6.30 2.40 15.17
CA ASN A 87 -5.83 1.05 14.85
C ASN A 87 -4.35 1.05 14.44
N PRO A 88 -3.68 -0.12 14.44
CA PRO A 88 -2.35 -0.25 13.84
C PRO A 88 -2.31 0.27 12.41
N ALA A 89 -1.21 0.92 12.02
CA ALA A 89 -1.05 1.54 10.71
C ALA A 89 -1.16 0.57 9.52
N GLN A 90 -0.99 -0.73 9.78
CA GLN A 90 -1.07 -1.80 8.81
C GLN A 90 -2.28 -2.69 9.10
N PHE A 91 -2.93 -3.20 8.06
CA PHE A 91 -3.91 -4.27 8.18
C PHE A 91 -3.19 -5.60 8.45
N VAL A 92 -3.66 -6.32 9.46
CA VAL A 92 -3.22 -7.69 9.73
C VAL A 92 -4.19 -8.64 9.04
N VAL A 93 -3.72 -9.33 8.00
CA VAL A 93 -4.51 -10.31 7.26
C VAL A 93 -3.84 -11.68 7.39
N SER A 94 -4.50 -12.58 8.11
CA SER A 94 -4.05 -13.97 8.30
C SER A 94 -4.34 -14.81 7.05
N PHE A 95 -3.59 -14.59 5.97
CA PHE A 95 -3.79 -15.34 4.71
C PHE A 95 -3.69 -16.87 4.86
N ALA A 96 -3.01 -17.34 5.91
CA ALA A 96 -2.92 -18.77 6.25
C ALA A 96 -4.30 -19.38 6.58
N ASP A 97 -5.25 -18.59 7.05
CA ASP A 97 -6.60 -19.03 7.42
C ASP A 97 -7.49 -19.26 6.18
N TYR A 98 -7.03 -18.85 5.00
CA TYR A 98 -7.76 -18.98 3.74
C TYR A 98 -7.13 -20.07 2.88
N ALA A 99 -7.93 -21.11 2.60
CA ALA A 99 -7.52 -22.18 1.69
C ALA A 99 -7.24 -21.61 0.28
N PRO A 100 -6.12 -21.99 -0.35
CA PRO A 100 -5.80 -21.51 -1.69
C PRO A 100 -6.78 -22.08 -2.72
N ILE A 101 -7.31 -21.21 -3.57
CA ILE A 101 -8.11 -21.55 -4.73
C ILE A 101 -7.17 -21.73 -5.90
N GLU A 102 -7.18 -22.92 -6.50
CA GLU A 102 -6.35 -23.23 -7.66
C GLU A 102 -6.94 -22.61 -8.94
N ILE A 103 -6.11 -21.88 -9.67
CA ILE A 103 -6.45 -21.27 -10.96
C ILE A 103 -5.36 -21.66 -11.95
N TYR A 104 -5.76 -21.96 -13.18
CA TYR A 104 -4.79 -22.27 -14.24
C TYR A 104 -3.91 -21.08 -14.55
N ASN A 105 -2.61 -21.36 -14.64
CA ASN A 105 -1.62 -20.36 -14.98
C ASN A 105 -1.67 -20.05 -16.49
N ALA A 106 -2.20 -18.87 -16.81
CA ALA A 106 -2.30 -18.35 -18.17
C ALA A 106 -1.06 -17.56 -18.63
N ILE A 107 -0.03 -17.43 -17.80
CA ILE A 107 1.21 -16.75 -18.17
C ILE A 107 1.93 -17.61 -19.23
N PRO A 108 2.31 -17.06 -20.40
CA PRO A 108 3.13 -17.80 -21.35
C PRO A 108 4.46 -18.24 -20.69
N GLU A 109 4.93 -19.47 -20.96
CA GLU A 109 6.15 -20.00 -20.31
C GLU A 109 7.38 -19.10 -20.55
N VAL A 110 7.47 -18.51 -21.75
CA VAL A 110 8.51 -17.54 -22.12
C VAL A 110 8.52 -16.30 -21.24
N VAL A 111 7.36 -15.90 -20.70
CA VAL A 111 7.23 -14.78 -19.77
C VAL A 111 7.50 -15.25 -18.34
N GLU A 112 6.93 -16.40 -17.96
CA GLU A 112 7.00 -16.92 -16.59
C GLU A 112 8.46 -17.12 -16.12
N GLY A 113 9.32 -17.64 -16.97
CA GLY A 113 10.75 -17.84 -16.66
C GLY A 113 11.55 -16.53 -16.48
N LEU A 114 10.99 -15.38 -16.85
CA LEU A 114 11.62 -14.06 -16.76
C LEU A 114 11.06 -13.20 -15.60
N LEU A 115 10.03 -13.69 -14.91
CA LEU A 115 9.46 -12.98 -13.76
C LEU A 115 10.40 -13.01 -12.56
N ARG A 116 10.41 -11.89 -11.82
CA ARG A 116 11.15 -11.72 -10.57
C ARG A 116 10.21 -11.96 -9.38
N GLN A 117 10.75 -11.80 -8.17
CA GLN A 117 10.01 -11.88 -6.90
C GLN A 117 9.73 -10.47 -6.36
N ASP A 118 9.22 -9.59 -7.22
CA ASP A 118 8.91 -8.19 -6.91
C ASP A 118 7.45 -7.82 -7.24
N GLU A 119 7.04 -6.63 -6.83
CA GLU A 119 5.68 -6.11 -7.03
C GLU A 119 5.29 -6.06 -8.52
N GLN A 120 6.23 -5.72 -9.41
CA GLN A 120 5.99 -5.65 -10.85
C GLN A 120 5.67 -7.03 -11.45
N SER A 121 6.38 -8.05 -10.98
CA SER A 121 6.11 -9.43 -11.37
C SER A 121 4.77 -9.92 -10.82
N LEU A 122 4.37 -9.48 -9.63
CA LEU A 122 3.03 -9.74 -9.08
C LEU A 122 1.93 -9.10 -9.96
N LEU A 123 2.09 -7.83 -10.37
CA LEU A 123 1.15 -7.17 -11.27
C LEU A 123 1.01 -7.92 -12.61
N THR A 124 2.11 -8.45 -13.14
CA THR A 124 2.09 -9.28 -14.35
C THR A 124 1.33 -10.59 -14.11
N ARG A 125 1.53 -11.25 -12.96
CA ARG A 125 0.82 -12.48 -12.59
C ARG A 125 -0.69 -12.25 -12.48
N ILE A 126 -1.14 -11.19 -11.81
CA ILE A 126 -2.58 -10.91 -11.69
C ILE A 126 -3.21 -10.59 -13.05
N LEU A 127 -2.48 -9.88 -13.93
CA LEU A 127 -2.96 -9.46 -15.25
C LEU A 127 -3.17 -10.65 -16.18
N TYR A 128 -2.14 -11.47 -16.41
CA TYR A 128 -2.24 -12.62 -17.31
C TYR A 128 -3.30 -13.63 -16.86
N ASN A 129 -3.46 -13.81 -15.54
CA ASN A 129 -4.39 -14.77 -14.97
C ASN A 129 -5.79 -14.20 -14.70
N ARG A 130 -6.05 -12.94 -15.07
CA ARG A 130 -7.34 -12.27 -14.84
C ARG A 130 -7.82 -12.39 -13.39
N LEU A 131 -6.90 -12.30 -12.42
CA LEU A 131 -7.23 -12.53 -11.02
C LEU A 131 -8.18 -11.45 -10.47
N VAL A 132 -8.10 -10.22 -11.00
CA VAL A 132 -9.04 -9.14 -10.67
C VAL A 132 -10.45 -9.50 -11.15
N ASP A 133 -10.60 -10.00 -12.38
CA ASP A 133 -11.88 -10.47 -12.92
C ASP A 133 -12.47 -11.59 -12.05
N ILE A 134 -11.67 -12.61 -11.76
CA ILE A 134 -12.09 -13.81 -11.01
C ILE A 134 -12.48 -13.43 -9.57
N PHE A 135 -11.68 -12.60 -8.91
CA PHE A 135 -11.96 -12.14 -7.56
C PHE A 135 -13.24 -11.28 -7.52
N CYS A 136 -13.38 -10.36 -8.47
CA CYS A 136 -14.47 -9.41 -8.47
C CYS A 136 -15.78 -9.97 -9.03
N GLY A 137 -15.73 -11.00 -9.88
CA GLY A 137 -16.87 -11.40 -10.70
C GLY A 137 -17.24 -10.35 -11.76
N LEU A 138 -16.24 -9.62 -12.26
CA LEU A 138 -16.40 -8.53 -13.24
C LEU A 138 -15.62 -8.86 -14.51
N THR A 139 -16.04 -8.29 -15.64
CA THR A 139 -15.16 -8.22 -16.82
C THR A 139 -14.27 -7.00 -16.67
N CYS A 140 -12.98 -7.21 -16.41
CA CYS A 140 -12.03 -6.14 -16.11
C CYS A 140 -11.12 -5.80 -17.29
N PHE A 141 -10.78 -4.53 -17.38
CA PHE A 141 -9.85 -3.96 -18.35
C PHE A 141 -8.76 -3.20 -17.60
N HIS A 142 -7.51 -3.56 -17.85
CA HIS A 142 -6.36 -2.84 -17.31
C HIS A 142 -6.20 -1.50 -18.02
N ILE A 143 -6.04 -0.42 -17.26
CA ILE A 143 -5.78 0.92 -17.82
C ILE A 143 -4.27 1.16 -17.89
N GLN A 144 -3.59 1.14 -16.73
CA GLN A 144 -2.14 1.32 -16.64
C GLN A 144 -1.60 0.91 -15.26
N ASN A 145 -0.30 0.65 -15.20
CA ASN A 145 0.45 0.54 -13.95
C ASN A 145 0.97 1.93 -13.54
N HIS A 146 1.30 2.11 -12.25
CA HIS A 146 1.87 3.36 -11.73
C HIS A 146 1.03 4.60 -12.07
N TYR A 147 -0.30 4.49 -11.93
CA TYR A 147 -1.20 5.63 -12.13
C TYR A 147 -0.91 6.68 -11.06
N ARG A 148 -0.52 7.89 -11.47
CA ARG A 148 -0.20 8.99 -10.56
C ARG A 148 -1.13 10.16 -10.80
N SER A 149 -1.62 10.74 -9.70
CA SER A 149 -2.42 11.97 -9.73
C SER A 149 -2.11 12.82 -8.50
N ASN A 150 -2.47 14.10 -8.56
CA ASN A 150 -2.37 15.01 -7.41
C ASN A 150 -3.74 15.08 -6.72
N VAL A 151 -3.79 14.59 -5.49
CA VAL A 151 -4.99 14.60 -4.67
C VAL A 151 -4.98 15.84 -3.79
N HIS A 152 -6.06 16.62 -3.84
CA HIS A 152 -6.18 17.86 -3.07
C HIS A 152 -5.89 17.63 -1.57
N ARG A 153 -5.00 18.45 -0.99
CA ARG A 153 -4.49 18.40 0.40
C ARG A 153 -3.70 17.15 0.81
N VAL A 154 -3.61 16.12 -0.03
CA VAL A 154 -2.76 14.94 0.21
C VAL A 154 -1.44 15.09 -0.55
N GLY A 155 -1.49 15.61 -1.77
CA GLY A 155 -0.34 15.71 -2.68
C GLY A 155 -0.34 14.57 -3.70
N GLN A 156 0.83 14.23 -4.22
CA GLN A 156 0.95 13.16 -5.21
C GLN A 156 0.65 11.79 -4.58
N VAL A 157 -0.28 11.07 -5.18
CA VAL A 157 -0.63 9.70 -4.84
C VAL A 157 -0.36 8.82 -6.07
N GLU A 158 0.12 7.61 -5.82
CA GLU A 158 0.42 6.62 -6.83
C GLU A 158 -0.35 5.34 -6.53
N LEU A 159 -0.93 4.74 -7.56
CA LEU A 159 -1.52 3.40 -7.54
C LEU A 159 -0.60 2.45 -8.29
N ASP A 160 -0.46 1.22 -7.80
CA ASP A 160 0.38 0.23 -8.48
C ASP A 160 -0.24 -0.22 -9.80
N ALA A 161 -1.56 -0.42 -9.83
CA ALA A 161 -2.33 -0.60 -11.07
C ALA A 161 -3.75 -0.05 -10.97
N LEU A 162 -4.33 0.29 -12.12
CA LEU A 162 -5.70 0.75 -12.23
C LEU A 162 -6.47 -0.08 -13.27
N TYR A 163 -7.63 -0.59 -12.87
CA TYR A 163 -8.55 -1.31 -13.73
C TYR A 163 -9.92 -0.63 -13.77
N VAL A 164 -10.67 -0.88 -14.84
CA VAL A 164 -12.11 -0.66 -14.91
C VAL A 164 -12.81 -1.99 -15.11
N GLY A 165 -13.88 -2.24 -14.36
CA GLY A 165 -14.71 -3.44 -14.46
C GLY A 165 -16.12 -3.11 -14.93
N VAL A 166 -16.74 -4.05 -15.64
CA VAL A 166 -18.16 -4.01 -15.98
C VAL A 166 -18.85 -5.29 -15.50
N ASN A 167 -20.00 -5.14 -14.85
CA ASN A 167 -20.82 -6.28 -14.44
C ASN A 167 -21.89 -6.63 -15.50
N SER A 168 -22.68 -7.67 -15.24
CA SER A 168 -23.75 -8.11 -16.15
C SER A 168 -24.89 -7.12 -16.32
N ALA A 169 -25.03 -6.13 -15.42
CA ALA A 169 -26.01 -5.05 -15.53
C ALA A 169 -25.46 -3.83 -16.30
N GLY A 170 -24.20 -3.88 -16.75
CA GLY A 170 -23.55 -2.75 -17.43
C GLY A 170 -23.05 -1.66 -16.49
N GLU A 171 -23.06 -1.87 -15.18
CA GLU A 171 -22.53 -0.92 -14.20
C GLU A 171 -21.00 -0.91 -14.27
N LEU A 172 -20.43 0.29 -14.19
CA LEU A 172 -18.99 0.50 -14.29
C LEU A 172 -18.35 0.69 -12.92
N PHE A 173 -17.21 0.03 -12.75
CA PHE A 173 -16.41 0.03 -11.54
C PHE A 173 -15.00 0.54 -11.83
N VAL A 174 -14.46 1.39 -10.97
CA VAL A 174 -13.03 1.66 -10.90
C VAL A 174 -12.42 0.78 -9.80
N ILE A 175 -11.32 0.11 -10.14
CA ILE A 175 -10.70 -0.90 -9.29
C ILE A 175 -9.20 -0.55 -9.17
N PRO A 176 -8.83 0.31 -8.21
CA PRO A 176 -7.42 0.57 -7.95
C PRO A 176 -6.80 -0.59 -7.16
N ILE A 177 -5.53 -0.89 -7.48
CA ILE A 177 -4.76 -1.97 -6.88
C ILE A 177 -3.56 -1.39 -6.14
N GLU A 178 -3.41 -1.80 -4.88
CA GLU A 178 -2.16 -1.70 -4.12
C GLU A 178 -1.47 -3.07 -4.12
N ALA A 179 -0.22 -3.16 -4.58
CA ALA A 179 0.58 -4.37 -4.59
C ALA A 179 1.58 -4.38 -3.43
N LYS A 180 1.86 -5.58 -2.90
CA LYS A 180 2.90 -5.80 -1.89
C LYS A 180 3.72 -7.03 -2.25
N SER A 181 5.04 -6.94 -2.07
CA SER A 181 5.91 -8.10 -2.26
C SER A 181 5.73 -9.14 -1.14
N GLN A 182 6.49 -10.23 -1.24
CA GLN A 182 6.51 -11.30 -0.24
C GLN A 182 7.12 -10.88 1.09
N SER A 183 7.82 -9.74 1.15
CA SER A 183 8.46 -9.30 2.38
C SER A 183 7.42 -9.18 3.51
N GLU A 184 7.76 -9.74 4.68
CA GLU A 184 6.95 -9.57 5.90
C GLU A 184 6.83 -8.10 6.29
N SER A 185 7.84 -7.31 5.95
CA SER A 185 7.86 -5.88 6.22
C SER A 185 7.00 -5.04 5.27
N GLU A 186 6.54 -5.61 4.15
CA GLU A 186 5.65 -4.93 3.19
C GLU A 186 4.20 -5.32 3.45
N MET A 187 3.62 -4.74 4.50
CA MET A 187 2.23 -4.94 4.87
C MET A 187 1.30 -3.98 4.11
N ILE A 188 0.00 -4.28 4.11
CA ILE A 188 -1.02 -3.43 3.50
C ILE A 188 -1.33 -2.28 4.47
N GLY A 189 -0.99 -1.05 4.08
CA GLY A 189 -1.09 0.10 4.97
C GLY A 189 -2.43 0.85 4.86
N ARG A 190 -2.98 1.25 6.02
CA ARG A 190 -4.26 1.98 6.10
C ARG A 190 -4.22 3.33 5.40
N VAL A 191 -3.11 4.04 5.52
CA VAL A 191 -2.91 5.35 4.87
C VAL A 191 -2.86 5.17 3.35
N GLN A 192 -2.20 4.13 2.84
CA GLN A 192 -2.12 3.83 1.41
C GLN A 192 -3.51 3.54 0.83
N ILE A 193 -4.30 2.70 1.50
CA ILE A 193 -5.69 2.43 1.08
C ILE A 193 -6.56 3.70 1.12
N SER A 194 -6.41 4.54 2.15
CA SER A 194 -7.08 5.85 2.23
C SER A 194 -6.70 6.77 1.07
N GLN A 195 -5.41 6.87 0.74
CA GLN A 195 -4.92 7.70 -0.36
C GLN A 195 -5.42 7.18 -1.71
N MET A 196 -5.39 5.86 -1.92
CA MET A 196 -5.95 5.21 -3.09
C MET A 196 -7.44 5.53 -3.26
N ALA A 197 -8.23 5.42 -2.19
CA ALA A 197 -9.65 5.75 -2.20
C ALA A 197 -9.91 7.23 -2.55
N LYS A 198 -9.14 8.15 -1.94
CA LYS A 198 -9.22 9.58 -2.21
C LYS A 198 -8.90 9.90 -3.67
N LEU A 199 -7.87 9.27 -4.24
CA LEU A 199 -7.49 9.44 -5.64
C LEU A 199 -8.63 9.00 -6.57
N VAL A 200 -9.12 7.76 -6.45
CA VAL A 200 -10.13 7.28 -7.40
C VAL A 200 -11.47 7.98 -7.25
N ARG A 201 -11.79 8.49 -6.06
CA ARG A 201 -12.99 9.31 -5.84
C ARG A 201 -12.88 10.68 -6.52
N GLN A 202 -11.68 11.26 -6.57
CA GLN A 202 -11.43 12.53 -7.24
C GLN A 202 -11.45 12.37 -8.76
N ASP A 203 -10.70 11.38 -9.27
CA ASP A 203 -10.45 11.26 -10.71
C ASP A 203 -11.58 10.49 -11.43
N PHE A 204 -12.36 9.67 -10.70
CA PHE A 204 -13.46 8.87 -11.23
C PHE A 204 -14.72 8.98 -10.32
N PRO A 205 -15.30 10.18 -10.14
CA PRO A 205 -16.36 10.43 -9.18
C PRO A 205 -17.65 9.63 -9.46
N ASP A 206 -17.93 9.36 -10.74
CA ASP A 206 -19.17 8.73 -11.19
C ASP A 206 -19.11 7.20 -11.22
N LEU A 207 -17.94 6.60 -10.96
CA LEU A 207 -17.76 5.15 -10.98
C LEU A 207 -17.92 4.53 -9.59
N GLN A 208 -18.51 3.34 -9.53
CA GLN A 208 -18.49 2.54 -8.30
C GLN A 208 -17.04 2.11 -8.01
N ARG A 209 -16.64 2.06 -6.74
CA ARG A 209 -15.23 1.79 -6.36
C ARG A 209 -15.11 0.43 -5.70
N ARG A 210 -14.10 -0.35 -6.12
CA ARG A 210 -13.67 -1.58 -5.41
C ARG A 210 -12.17 -1.50 -5.12
N LEU A 211 -11.83 -1.27 -3.86
CA LEU A 211 -10.47 -1.01 -3.43
C LEU A 211 -9.78 -2.33 -3.11
N LEU A 212 -8.76 -2.69 -3.90
CA LEU A 212 -8.09 -3.98 -3.73
C LEU A 212 -6.63 -3.81 -3.32
N ALA A 213 -6.17 -4.72 -2.45
CA ALA A 213 -4.75 -4.98 -2.26
C ALA A 213 -4.41 -6.41 -2.66
N VAL A 214 -3.24 -6.58 -3.29
CA VAL A 214 -2.70 -7.88 -3.68
C VAL A 214 -1.34 -8.10 -3.02
N LYS A 215 -1.09 -9.31 -2.54
CA LYS A 215 0.19 -9.67 -1.90
C LYS A 215 0.64 -11.05 -2.35
N ILE A 216 1.88 -11.17 -2.80
CA ILE A 216 2.51 -12.48 -2.97
C ILE A 216 2.95 -13.00 -1.60
N LEU A 217 2.69 -14.28 -1.32
CA LEU A 217 2.93 -14.91 -0.03
C LEU A 217 4.15 -15.83 -0.09
N GLY A 218 4.73 -16.13 1.08
CA GLY A 218 5.97 -16.93 1.16
C GLY A 218 5.86 -18.35 0.58
N ASP A 219 4.66 -18.89 0.42
CA ASP A 219 4.40 -20.18 -0.23
C ASP A 219 4.09 -20.06 -1.74
N GLY A 220 4.31 -18.89 -2.33
CA GLY A 220 4.09 -18.61 -3.76
C GLY A 220 2.63 -18.37 -4.16
N THR A 221 1.70 -18.40 -3.21
CA THR A 221 0.30 -18.02 -3.46
C THR A 221 0.10 -16.51 -3.48
N ILE A 222 -1.03 -16.07 -4.04
CA ILE A 222 -1.39 -14.65 -4.16
C ILE A 222 -2.62 -14.39 -3.29
N GLY A 223 -2.46 -13.57 -2.26
CA GLY A 223 -3.55 -13.03 -1.47
C GLY A 223 -4.18 -11.82 -2.16
N VAL A 224 -5.51 -11.75 -2.17
CA VAL A 224 -6.29 -10.60 -2.65
C VAL A 224 -7.26 -10.21 -1.56
N VAL A 225 -7.27 -8.92 -1.22
CA VAL A 225 -8.08 -8.32 -0.16
C VAL A 225 -8.89 -7.18 -0.75
N GLU A 226 -10.17 -7.14 -0.44
CA GLU A 226 -11.05 -6.02 -0.75
C GLU A 226 -11.40 -5.25 0.51
N PHE A 227 -11.39 -3.92 0.39
CA PHE A 227 -11.78 -2.99 1.44
C PHE A 227 -13.09 -2.30 1.09
N ASP A 228 -13.83 -1.85 2.10
CA ASP A 228 -15.01 -1.02 1.90
C ASP A 228 -14.64 0.40 1.43
N ASP A 229 -15.56 1.10 0.78
CA ASP A 229 -15.32 2.45 0.23
C ASP A 229 -15.44 3.52 1.32
N ARG A 230 -14.34 3.74 2.05
CA ARG A 230 -14.18 4.78 3.07
C ARG A 230 -13.18 5.85 2.63
N ILE A 231 -13.03 6.89 3.46
CA ILE A 231 -12.05 7.95 3.24
C ILE A 231 -10.97 7.90 4.31
N GLU A 232 -11.33 7.76 5.58
CA GLU A 232 -10.37 7.84 6.67
C GLU A 232 -9.68 6.49 6.94
N PRO A 233 -8.35 6.47 7.19
CA PRO A 233 -7.57 5.24 7.38
C PRO A 233 -8.13 4.26 8.42
N ASP A 234 -8.71 4.76 9.51
CA ASP A 234 -9.27 3.94 10.59
C ASP A 234 -10.66 3.36 10.29
N ASP A 235 -11.38 3.92 9.31
CA ASP A 235 -12.76 3.55 9.03
C ASP A 235 -12.85 2.31 8.12
N PHE A 236 -11.77 1.98 7.43
CA PHE A 236 -11.73 0.88 6.48
C PHE A 236 -11.88 -0.48 7.17
N GLY A 237 -12.87 -1.24 6.70
CA GLY A 237 -13.07 -2.65 6.98
C GLY A 237 -12.64 -3.52 5.79
N ILE A 238 -12.40 -4.81 6.07
CA ILE A 238 -12.14 -5.83 5.03
C ILE A 238 -13.47 -6.46 4.65
N VAL A 239 -13.80 -6.42 3.35
CA VAL A 239 -15.04 -6.97 2.78
C VAL A 239 -14.85 -8.42 2.37
N ALA A 240 -13.72 -8.73 1.72
CA ALA A 240 -13.43 -10.06 1.22
C ALA A 240 -11.94 -10.34 1.20
N VAL A 241 -11.57 -11.60 1.45
CA VAL A 241 -10.21 -12.11 1.30
C VAL A 241 -10.27 -13.42 0.51
N ARG A 242 -9.37 -13.56 -0.46
CA ARG A 242 -9.14 -14.80 -1.19
C ARG A 242 -7.65 -15.04 -1.35
N ARG A 243 -7.28 -16.31 -1.49
CA ARG A 243 -5.92 -16.74 -1.73
C ARG A 243 -5.92 -17.63 -2.97
N TYR A 244 -5.03 -17.36 -3.91
CA TYR A 244 -4.97 -18.05 -5.18
C TYR A 244 -3.64 -18.78 -5.36
N ARG A 245 -3.69 -19.97 -5.95
CA ARG A 245 -2.52 -20.71 -6.40
C ARG A 245 -2.58 -20.89 -7.91
N LEU A 246 -1.55 -20.39 -8.59
CA LEU A 246 -1.40 -20.61 -10.02
C LEU A 246 -0.87 -22.01 -10.27
N ILE A 247 -1.60 -22.81 -11.05
CA ILE A 247 -1.24 -24.20 -11.34
C ILE A 247 -1.08 -24.44 -12.84
N ARG A 248 -0.15 -25.34 -13.20
CA ARG A 248 -0.06 -25.94 -14.53
C ARG A 248 -0.57 -27.37 -14.41
N ARG A 249 -1.46 -27.81 -15.31
CA ARG A 249 -1.74 -29.24 -15.44
C ARG A 249 -0.74 -29.86 -16.40
N HIS A 250 -0.13 -30.97 -15.99
CA HIS A 250 0.57 -31.84 -16.91
C HIS A 250 -0.48 -32.74 -17.58
N SER A 251 -0.88 -32.35 -18.79
CA SER A 251 -1.86 -33.03 -19.65
C SER A 251 -3.31 -32.96 -19.13
N LEU A 252 -4.27 -32.77 -20.06
CA LEU A 252 -5.71 -32.86 -19.82
C LEU A 252 -6.22 -34.27 -20.08
#